data_AF-A0A938MKN0-F1
#
_entry.id   AF-A0A938MKN0-F1
#
_cell.length_a   1.000
_cell.length_b   1.000
_cell.length_c   1.000
_cell.angle_alpha   90.00
_cell.angle_beta   90.00
_cell.angle_gamma   90.00
#
_symmetry.space_group_name_H-M   'P 1'
#
loop_
_entity.id
_entity.type
_entity.pdbx_description
1 polymer ?
#
loop_
_entity_poly.entity_id
_entity_poly.type
_entity_poly.pdbx_seq_one_letter_code
_entity_poly.pdbx_strand_id
1 'polypeptide(L)'
;MPTELERFTACMNYQSSDPRPNHELGAWAQTRDRWLKEAPDAVKTFRWSWFDGEPALGLDKREYLNVNYGFIPSFEPKVLEETDRYVVARNAKGVVTKALKEGSVGGMRMCMDEYLAFPVSKPEDFPEVKRRLVAAVRARYPADLDQQIARWKERDY
;
A
#
# COMPACT_ATOMS: atom_id res chain seq x y z
N MET A 1 -9.47 29.41 -1.14
CA MET A 1 -9.84 27.97 -1.21
C MET A 1 -9.04 27.28 -0.14
N PRO A 2 -9.66 26.40 0.68
CA PRO A 2 -8.91 25.66 1.69
C PRO A 2 -7.83 24.80 1.03
N THR A 3 -6.67 24.70 1.66
CA THR A 3 -5.58 23.83 1.19
C THR A 3 -5.99 22.35 1.29
N GLU A 4 -5.26 21.46 0.62
CA GLU A 4 -5.52 20.02 0.67
C GLU A 4 -5.45 19.50 2.12
N LEU A 5 -4.49 19.99 2.91
CA LEU A 5 -4.35 19.66 4.33
C LEU A 5 -5.50 20.20 5.18
N GLU A 6 -5.96 21.42 4.92
CA GLU A 6 -7.11 22.02 5.62
C GLU A 6 -8.38 21.22 5.34
N ARG A 7 -8.62 20.84 4.07
CA ARG A 7 -9.77 19.99 3.69
C ARG A 7 -9.71 18.62 4.34
N PHE A 8 -8.52 17.99 4.36
CA PHE A 8 -8.30 16.70 5.00
C PHE A 8 -8.55 16.78 6.51
N THR A 9 -7.95 17.76 7.17
CA THR A 9 -8.12 18.00 8.61
C THR A 9 -9.58 18.27 8.97
N ALA A 10 -10.28 19.10 8.22
CA ALA A 10 -11.69 19.38 8.43
C ALA A 10 -12.53 18.10 8.29
N CYS A 11 -12.26 17.27 7.27
CA CYS A 11 -12.93 16.00 7.07
C CYS A 11 -12.68 15.02 8.23
N MET A 12 -11.43 14.87 8.68
CA MET A 12 -11.06 13.98 9.77
C MET A 12 -11.59 14.42 11.14
N ASN A 13 -11.90 15.72 11.30
CA ASN A 13 -12.51 16.28 12.50
C ASN A 13 -14.03 16.49 12.38
N TYR A 14 -14.69 15.86 11.40
CA TYR A 14 -16.15 15.93 11.21
C TYR A 14 -16.69 17.36 11.00
N GLN A 15 -15.87 18.25 10.44
CA GLN A 15 -16.25 19.60 10.08
C GLN A 15 -16.76 19.68 8.62
N SER A 16 -17.36 20.82 8.26
CA SER A 16 -17.70 21.10 6.87
C SER A 16 -16.43 21.19 6.02
N SER A 17 -16.45 20.55 4.86
CA SER A 17 -15.34 20.54 3.89
C SER A 17 -15.94 20.36 2.50
N ASP A 18 -15.77 21.38 1.65
CA ASP A 18 -16.23 21.41 0.27
C ASP A 18 -15.14 22.05 -0.63
N PRO A 19 -14.56 21.30 -1.58
CA PRO A 19 -14.78 19.87 -1.84
C PRO A 19 -14.29 18.97 -0.70
N ARG A 20 -14.68 17.69 -0.69
CA ARG A 20 -14.12 16.69 0.23
C ARG A 20 -12.73 16.25 -0.25
N PRO A 21 -11.87 15.72 0.63
CA PRO A 21 -10.58 15.16 0.22
C PRO A 21 -10.76 14.08 -0.83
N ASN A 22 -10.02 14.19 -1.94
CA ASN A 22 -10.09 13.24 -3.05
C ASN A 22 -8.82 12.40 -3.10
N HIS A 23 -8.86 11.23 -2.49
CA HIS A 23 -7.72 10.32 -2.47
C HIS A 23 -8.10 8.95 -3.01
N GLU A 24 -7.20 8.31 -3.74
CA GLU A 24 -7.39 6.95 -4.25
C GLU A 24 -6.23 6.02 -3.90
N LEU A 25 -6.44 4.72 -4.09
CA LEU A 25 -5.39 3.72 -3.93
C LEU A 25 -4.49 3.69 -5.18
N GLY A 26 -4.82 2.84 -6.13
CA GLY A 26 -4.08 2.71 -7.38
C GLY A 26 -4.84 1.84 -8.37
N ALA A 27 -4.50 1.98 -9.64
CA ALA A 27 -5.05 1.12 -10.69
C ALA A 27 -4.40 -0.28 -10.63
N TRP A 28 -5.19 -1.31 -10.86
CA TRP A 28 -4.63 -2.63 -11.16
C TRP A 28 -3.74 -2.60 -12.40
N ALA A 29 -2.69 -3.42 -12.41
CA ALA A 29 -1.74 -3.48 -13.51
C ALA A 29 -2.43 -3.85 -14.83
N GLN A 30 -3.45 -4.71 -14.77
CA GLN A 30 -4.30 -5.09 -15.90
C GLN A 30 -5.06 -3.90 -16.45
N THR A 31 -5.66 -3.08 -15.58
CA THR A 31 -6.38 -1.87 -15.97
C THR A 31 -5.44 -0.86 -16.62
N ARG A 32 -4.26 -0.64 -16.02
CA ARG A 32 -3.23 0.23 -16.58
C ARG A 32 -2.77 -0.24 -17.97
N ASP A 33 -2.46 -1.52 -18.14
CA ASP A 33 -2.04 -2.09 -19.42
C ASP A 33 -3.13 -1.94 -20.50
N ARG A 34 -4.40 -2.16 -20.13
CA ARG A 34 -5.54 -1.94 -21.03
C ARG A 34 -5.69 -0.47 -21.43
N TRP A 35 -5.70 0.47 -20.48
CA TRP A 35 -5.91 1.89 -20.77
C TRP A 35 -4.79 2.49 -21.63
N LEU A 36 -3.54 2.06 -21.43
CA LEU A 36 -2.42 2.46 -22.28
C LEU A 36 -2.60 2.01 -23.74
N LYS A 37 -3.29 0.90 -24.00
CA LYS A 37 -3.58 0.38 -25.34
C LYS A 37 -4.84 0.99 -25.95
N GLU A 38 -5.89 1.10 -25.14
CA GLU A 38 -7.23 1.51 -25.59
C GLU A 38 -7.33 3.03 -25.80
N ALA A 39 -6.67 3.83 -24.97
CA ALA A 39 -6.74 5.29 -25.03
C ALA A 39 -5.43 5.95 -24.55
N PRO A 40 -4.29 5.75 -25.25
CA PRO A 40 -2.99 6.25 -24.83
C PRO A 40 -2.98 7.77 -24.61
N ASP A 41 -3.70 8.53 -25.42
CA ASP A 41 -3.79 9.99 -25.31
C ASP A 41 -4.51 10.47 -24.04
N ALA A 42 -5.48 9.70 -23.54
CA ALA A 42 -6.24 10.05 -22.34
C ALA A 42 -5.42 9.86 -21.06
N VAL A 43 -4.52 8.88 -21.05
CA VAL A 43 -3.70 8.54 -19.87
C VAL A 43 -2.27 9.05 -19.96
N LYS A 44 -1.91 9.79 -21.02
CA LYS A 44 -0.51 10.23 -21.27
C LYS A 44 0.09 11.08 -20.16
N THR A 45 -0.74 11.78 -19.38
CA THR A 45 -0.33 12.63 -18.26
C THR A 45 -0.39 11.94 -16.91
N PHE A 46 -0.88 10.69 -16.84
CA PHE A 46 -1.01 9.97 -15.58
C PHE A 46 0.38 9.57 -15.06
N ARG A 47 0.63 9.87 -13.79
CA ARG A 47 1.83 9.44 -13.07
C ARG A 47 1.71 8.01 -12.55
N TRP A 48 0.48 7.49 -12.42
CA TRP A 48 0.19 6.16 -11.88
C TRP A 48 0.61 5.97 -10.41
N SER A 49 0.84 7.07 -9.67
CA SER A 49 1.12 7.05 -8.22
C SER A 49 -0.05 7.62 -7.42
N TRP A 50 -1.24 7.03 -7.58
CA TRP A 50 -2.48 7.59 -7.03
C TRP A 50 -2.51 7.61 -5.49
N PHE A 51 -1.69 6.79 -4.84
CA PHE A 51 -1.48 6.84 -3.40
C PHE A 51 -0.96 8.22 -2.97
N ASP A 52 0.03 8.77 -3.68
CA ASP A 52 0.62 10.08 -3.36
C ASP A 52 -0.18 11.24 -3.96
N GLY A 53 -0.91 10.98 -5.05
CA GLY A 53 -1.74 11.95 -5.77
C GLY A 53 -1.62 11.80 -7.29
N GLU A 54 -2.61 12.32 -8.02
CA GLU A 54 -2.69 12.29 -9.49
C GLU A 54 -3.38 13.56 -9.98
N PRO A 55 -2.61 14.61 -10.33
CA PRO A 55 -3.16 15.88 -10.79
C PRO A 55 -4.06 15.74 -12.02
N ALA A 56 -3.75 14.79 -12.91
CA ALA A 56 -4.56 14.53 -14.11
C ALA A 56 -5.99 14.03 -13.80
N LEU A 57 -6.21 13.52 -12.58
CA LEU A 57 -7.50 13.07 -12.06
C LEU A 57 -8.03 13.99 -10.95
N GLY A 58 -7.32 15.06 -10.61
CA GLY A 58 -7.65 15.93 -9.50
C GLY A 58 -7.61 15.23 -8.13
N LEU A 59 -6.73 14.24 -7.95
CA LEU A 59 -6.51 13.65 -6.64
C LEU A 59 -5.61 14.56 -5.80
N ASP A 60 -5.99 14.77 -4.55
CA ASP A 60 -5.25 15.53 -3.56
C ASP A 60 -3.93 14.85 -3.24
N LYS A 61 -2.89 15.64 -3.00
CA LYS A 61 -1.57 15.16 -2.65
C LYS A 61 -1.57 14.70 -1.19
N ARG A 62 -0.88 13.59 -0.93
CA ARG A 62 -0.53 13.16 0.43
C ARG A 62 0.80 12.44 0.42
N GLU A 63 1.42 12.36 1.59
CA GLU A 63 2.68 11.66 1.76
C GLU A 63 2.57 10.55 2.79
N TYR A 64 3.33 9.50 2.57
CA TYR A 64 3.44 8.37 3.49
C TYR A 64 4.80 8.38 4.19
N LEU A 65 4.78 8.05 5.48
CA LEU A 65 5.99 7.82 6.25
C LEU A 65 6.64 6.52 5.75
N ASN A 66 7.89 6.60 5.31
CA ASN A 66 8.67 5.41 4.94
C ASN A 66 9.18 4.64 6.19
N VAL A 67 8.24 4.26 7.05
CA VAL A 67 8.47 3.47 8.25
C VAL A 67 8.17 2.00 7.95
N ASN A 68 9.05 1.10 8.38
CA ASN A 68 8.81 -0.34 8.25
C ASN A 68 7.80 -0.81 9.31
N TYR A 69 6.53 -0.85 8.90
CA TYR A 69 5.41 -1.43 9.68
C TYR A 69 5.36 -2.97 9.64
N GLY A 70 6.27 -3.62 8.92
CA GLY A 70 6.36 -5.08 8.80
C GLY A 70 7.09 -5.76 9.95
N PHE A 71 7.34 -7.06 9.79
CA PHE A 71 8.08 -7.87 10.76
C PHE A 71 9.59 -7.70 10.62
N ILE A 72 10.28 -7.64 11.76
CA ILE A 72 11.75 -7.63 11.84
C ILE A 72 12.20 -8.72 12.83
N PRO A 73 12.89 -9.79 12.37
CA PRO A 73 13.01 -10.18 10.96
C PRO A 73 11.65 -10.57 10.38
N SER A 74 11.51 -10.48 9.06
CA SER A 74 10.35 -11.04 8.36
C SER A 74 10.34 -12.57 8.43
N PHE A 75 9.21 -13.18 8.08
CA PHE A 75 9.21 -14.61 7.74
C PHE A 75 9.91 -14.79 6.40
N GLU A 76 10.66 -15.88 6.23
CA GLU A 76 11.22 -16.23 4.93
C GLU A 76 10.09 -16.60 3.96
N PRO A 77 9.95 -15.88 2.83
CA PRO A 77 9.02 -16.26 1.79
C PRO A 77 9.35 -17.65 1.25
N LYS A 78 8.34 -18.49 1.06
CA LYS A 78 8.53 -19.86 0.61
C LYS A 78 7.37 -20.33 -0.25
N VAL A 79 7.65 -20.81 -1.45
CA VAL A 79 6.68 -21.55 -2.27
C VAL A 79 6.48 -22.94 -1.64
N LEU A 80 5.23 -23.29 -1.39
CA LEU A 80 4.82 -24.57 -0.80
C LEU A 80 4.29 -25.53 -1.88
N GLU A 81 3.62 -24.98 -2.88
CA GLU A 81 3.09 -25.72 -4.02
C GLU A 81 3.03 -24.79 -5.24
N GLU A 82 3.35 -25.32 -6.41
CA GLU A 82 3.21 -24.58 -7.67
C GLU A 82 2.69 -25.52 -8.75
N THR A 83 1.64 -25.07 -9.43
CA THR A 83 1.02 -25.76 -10.58
C THR A 83 0.97 -24.80 -11.77
N ASP A 84 0.51 -25.28 -12.93
CA ASP A 84 0.27 -24.40 -14.09
C ASP A 84 -0.79 -23.33 -13.82
N ARG A 85 -1.70 -23.56 -12.86
CA ARG A 85 -2.84 -22.68 -12.59
C ARG A 85 -2.64 -21.76 -11.38
N TYR A 86 -1.90 -22.18 -10.36
CA TYR A 86 -1.78 -21.43 -9.12
C TYR A 86 -0.44 -21.66 -8.41
N VAL A 87 -0.17 -20.80 -7.42
CA VAL A 87 0.95 -20.93 -6.49
C VAL A 87 0.41 -20.85 -5.07
N VAL A 88 0.77 -21.80 -4.21
CA VAL A 88 0.60 -21.68 -2.76
C VAL A 88 1.93 -21.26 -2.16
N ALA A 89 1.97 -20.13 -1.46
CA ALA A 89 3.20 -19.61 -0.88
C ALA A 89 2.97 -18.95 0.47
N ARG A 90 3.98 -19.05 1.34
CA ARG A 90 4.09 -18.22 2.54
C ARG A 90 4.78 -16.91 2.17
N ASN A 91 4.20 -15.78 2.55
CA ASN A 91 4.77 -14.45 2.32
C ASN A 91 5.63 -13.95 3.50
N ALA A 92 6.20 -12.75 3.36
CA ALA A 92 7.05 -12.14 4.38
C ALA A 92 6.34 -11.83 5.72
N LYS A 93 4.99 -11.82 5.72
CA LYS A 93 4.15 -11.71 6.92
C LYS A 93 3.79 -13.09 7.50
N GLY A 94 4.37 -14.18 7.01
CA GLY A 94 4.09 -15.53 7.48
C GLY A 94 2.72 -16.07 7.07
N VAL A 95 1.97 -15.34 6.26
CA VAL A 95 0.64 -15.75 5.77
C VAL A 95 0.83 -16.66 4.57
N VAL A 96 0.12 -17.79 4.57
CA VAL A 96 0.05 -18.72 3.45
C VAL A 96 -1.16 -18.38 2.60
N THR A 97 -0.94 -18.12 1.32
CA THR A 97 -1.99 -17.81 0.36
C THR A 97 -1.89 -18.70 -0.88
N LYS A 98 -3.02 -18.89 -1.58
CA LYS A 98 -3.12 -19.52 -2.89
C LYS A 98 -3.50 -18.47 -3.94
N ALA A 99 -2.57 -18.22 -4.85
CA ALA A 99 -2.68 -17.20 -5.89
C ALA A 99 -2.89 -17.83 -7.26
N LEU A 100 -3.96 -17.44 -7.97
CA LEU A 100 -4.14 -17.83 -9.37
C LEU A 100 -3.08 -17.17 -10.26
N LYS A 101 -2.56 -17.91 -11.24
CA LYS A 101 -1.60 -17.37 -12.22
C LYS A 101 -2.28 -16.61 -13.35
N GLU A 102 -3.48 -17.05 -13.72
CA GLU A 102 -4.23 -16.52 -14.86
C GLU A 102 -4.46 -15.01 -14.76
N GLY A 103 -4.26 -14.32 -15.89
CA GLY A 103 -4.43 -12.87 -16.02
C GLY A 103 -3.46 -12.00 -15.21
N SER A 104 -2.39 -12.58 -14.67
CA SER A 104 -1.39 -11.79 -13.93
C SER A 104 -0.60 -10.89 -14.87
N VAL A 105 -0.51 -9.61 -14.52
CA VAL A 105 0.26 -8.61 -15.27
C VAL A 105 1.21 -7.90 -14.31
N GLY A 106 2.49 -7.81 -14.67
CA GLY A 106 3.49 -7.11 -13.86
C GLY A 106 3.62 -7.63 -12.42
N GLY A 107 3.36 -8.91 -12.18
CA GLY A 107 3.38 -9.52 -10.84
C GLY A 107 2.10 -9.29 -10.01
N MET A 108 1.11 -8.56 -10.52
CA MET A 108 -0.18 -8.35 -9.87
C MET A 108 -1.23 -9.35 -10.37
N ARG A 109 -1.99 -9.96 -9.46
CA ARG A 109 -3.07 -10.91 -9.77
C ARG A 109 -4.38 -10.18 -10.15
N MET A 110 -5.27 -10.85 -10.88
CA MET A 110 -6.61 -10.31 -11.21
C MET A 110 -7.63 -10.43 -10.08
N CYS A 111 -7.21 -10.90 -8.91
CA CYS A 111 -8.04 -10.98 -7.72
C CYS A 111 -7.15 -11.08 -6.50
N MET A 112 -7.76 -10.95 -5.33
CA MET A 112 -7.09 -11.29 -4.07
C MET A 112 -6.85 -12.80 -4.01
N ASP A 113 -5.72 -13.18 -3.43
CA ASP A 113 -5.41 -14.58 -3.15
C ASP A 113 -6.42 -15.18 -2.15
N GLU A 114 -6.56 -16.50 -2.20
CA GLU A 114 -7.24 -17.26 -1.15
C GLU A 114 -6.30 -17.40 0.06
N TYR A 115 -6.76 -17.01 1.25
CA TYR A 115 -5.98 -17.12 2.48
C TYR A 115 -6.14 -18.50 3.09
N LEU A 116 -5.03 -19.23 3.24
CA LEU A 116 -5.04 -20.62 3.73
C LEU A 116 -4.61 -20.74 5.19
N ALA A 117 -3.62 -19.95 5.62
CA ALA A 117 -3.12 -19.98 7.00
C ALA A 117 -2.46 -18.65 7.40
N PHE A 118 -2.46 -18.37 8.70
CA PHE A 118 -1.87 -17.19 9.31
C PHE A 118 -0.82 -17.59 10.35
N PRO A 119 0.16 -16.72 10.66
CA PRO A 119 1.16 -17.00 11.67
C PRO A 119 0.60 -17.03 13.12
N VAL A 120 -0.65 -16.60 13.31
CA VAL A 120 -1.37 -16.69 14.59
C VAL A 120 -2.68 -17.44 14.34
N SER A 121 -2.78 -18.63 14.90
CA SER A 121 -3.99 -19.49 14.85
C SER A 121 -4.61 -19.67 16.23
N LYS A 122 -3.81 -19.47 17.28
CA LYS A 122 -4.19 -19.55 18.70
C LYS A 122 -3.41 -18.52 19.52
N PRO A 123 -3.87 -18.16 20.73
CA PRO A 123 -3.23 -17.14 21.56
C PRO A 123 -1.73 -17.39 21.82
N GLU A 124 -1.31 -18.64 21.90
CA GLU A 124 0.08 -19.04 22.20
C GLU A 124 1.06 -18.73 21.06
N ASP A 125 0.57 -18.52 19.84
CA ASP A 125 1.40 -18.15 18.69
C ASP A 125 1.80 -16.66 18.73
N PHE A 126 0.97 -15.83 19.40
CA PHE A 126 1.12 -14.37 19.37
C PHE A 126 2.44 -13.85 19.95
N PRO A 127 3.01 -14.38 21.05
CA PRO A 127 4.30 -13.93 21.56
C PRO A 127 5.44 -13.99 20.52
N GLU A 128 5.45 -15.01 19.65
CA GLU A 128 6.45 -15.15 18.58
C GLU A 128 6.26 -14.07 17.50
N VAL A 129 5.03 -13.79 17.13
CA VAL A 129 4.75 -12.74 16.15
C VAL A 129 5.03 -11.36 16.73
N LYS A 130 4.66 -11.13 18.00
CA LYS A 130 4.84 -9.87 18.71
C LYS A 130 6.31 -9.48 18.85
N ARG A 131 7.23 -10.42 19.08
CA ARG A 131 8.67 -10.09 19.15
C ARG A 131 9.22 -9.49 17.85
N ARG A 132 8.54 -9.71 16.71
CA ARG A 132 8.91 -9.12 15.40
C ARG A 132 8.38 -7.71 15.19
N LEU A 133 7.56 -7.20 16.11
CA LEU A 133 6.82 -5.92 16.02
C LEU A 133 7.31 -4.86 17.00
N VAL A 134 8.55 -4.97 17.51
CA VAL A 134 9.11 -3.99 18.45
C VAL A 134 9.24 -2.61 17.78
N ALA A 135 8.39 -1.66 18.16
CA ALA A 135 8.33 -0.34 17.53
C ALA A 135 9.65 0.46 17.66
N ALA A 136 10.34 0.37 18.79
CA ALA A 136 11.55 1.13 19.08
C ALA A 136 12.80 0.73 18.26
N VAL A 137 12.70 -0.26 17.34
CA VAL A 137 13.82 -0.69 16.52
C VAL A 137 14.19 0.39 15.50
N ARG A 138 15.42 0.92 15.58
CA ARG A 138 15.93 1.97 14.68
C ARG A 138 15.79 1.63 13.20
N ALA A 139 15.99 0.36 12.83
CA ALA A 139 15.86 -0.12 11.45
C ALA A 139 14.44 0.04 10.85
N ARG A 140 13.44 0.42 11.66
CA ARG A 140 12.11 0.77 11.16
C ARG A 140 12.02 2.16 10.58
N TYR A 141 12.86 3.07 11.03
CA TYR A 141 12.70 4.50 10.75
C TYR A 141 13.68 4.95 9.68
N PRO A 142 13.28 5.89 8.80
CA PRO A 142 14.20 6.47 7.84
C PRO A 142 15.29 7.25 8.58
N ALA A 143 16.51 7.23 8.03
CA ALA A 143 17.67 7.86 8.68
C ALA A 143 17.54 9.39 8.75
N ASP A 144 16.77 10.00 7.84
CA ASP A 144 16.52 11.43 7.74
C ASP A 144 15.18 11.86 8.35
N LEU A 145 14.56 11.04 9.20
CA LEU A 145 13.21 11.29 9.75
C LEU A 145 13.03 12.71 10.30
N ASP A 146 13.98 13.23 11.06
CA ASP A 146 13.91 14.59 11.63
C ASP A 146 13.85 15.68 10.54
N GLN A 147 14.57 15.48 9.43
CA GLN A 147 14.52 16.38 8.28
C GLN A 147 13.17 16.29 7.56
N GLN A 148 12.61 15.08 7.45
CA GLN A 148 11.28 14.91 6.87
C GLN A 148 10.21 15.60 7.73
N ILE A 149 10.28 15.45 9.06
CA ILE A 149 9.39 16.13 10.01
C ILE A 149 9.47 17.65 9.88
N ALA A 150 10.68 18.21 9.74
CA ALA A 150 10.84 19.65 9.53
C ALA A 150 10.10 20.12 8.27
N ARG A 151 10.25 19.40 7.15
CA ARG A 151 9.53 19.70 5.90
C ARG A 151 8.02 19.55 6.02
N TRP A 152 7.55 18.50 6.70
CA TRP A 152 6.10 18.26 6.86
C TRP A 152 5.39 19.28 7.72
N LYS A 153 6.10 20.06 8.54
CA LYS A 153 5.50 21.16 9.29
C LYS A 153 5.16 22.36 8.39
N GLU A 154 5.78 22.44 7.23
CA GLU A 154 5.63 23.55 6.27
C GLU A 154 4.70 23.19 5.10
N ARG A 155 4.18 21.96 5.05
CA ARG A 155 3.31 21.48 3.96
C ARG A 155 1.88 22.03 4.08
N ASP A 156 1.22 22.15 2.94
CA ASP A 156 -0.18 22.59 2.79
C ASP A 156 -1.11 21.51 2.21
N TYR A 157 -0.59 20.30 1.97
CA TYR A 157 -1.29 19.07 1.61
C TYR A 157 -1.04 18.02 2.67
#